data_AF-A0A0M5ILU4-F1
#
_entry.id   AF-A0A0M5ILU4-F1
#
_cell.length_a   1.000
_cell.length_b   1.000
_cell.length_c   1.000
_cell.angle_alpha   90.00
_cell.angle_beta   90.00
_cell.angle_gamma   90.00
#
_symmetry.space_group_name_H-M   'P 1'
#
loop_
_entity.id
_entity.type
_entity.pdbx_description
1 polymer ?
#
loop_
_entity_poly.entity_id
_entity_poly.type
_entity_poly.pdbx_seq_one_letter_code
_entity_poly.pdbx_strand_id
1 'polypeptide(L)'
;MSDPYLLARARALRTVPVPADRAGLTQLRCAADDVERRLVDVVTPNGTQELMTGWAPDVEPASGALGDSDVHRTASTVRLLTLACCIRHCWPDPSQPLYPGQPAAQQDVLAALTPLQDTLAPRDGAAVLGQTGHFLTALRFLRACGHLAADVGDGMIRLGPMVALWSERDVAELRNGYDILPAPRKG
;
A
#
# COMPACT_ATOMS: atom_id res chain seq x y z
N MET A 1 -11.02 -1.47 -28.34
CA MET A 1 -10.95 -2.12 -27.02
C MET A 1 -12.01 -1.44 -26.16
N SER A 2 -12.95 -2.16 -25.55
CA SER A 2 -14.13 -1.54 -24.92
C SER A 2 -13.83 -0.94 -23.53
N ASP A 3 -14.60 0.08 -23.15
CA ASP A 3 -14.46 0.81 -21.86
C ASP A 3 -14.49 -0.08 -20.61
N PRO A 4 -15.36 -1.12 -20.54
CA PRO A 4 -15.38 -2.02 -19.38
C PRO A 4 -14.09 -2.84 -19.25
N TYR A 5 -13.44 -3.19 -20.36
CA TYR A 5 -12.20 -3.95 -20.34
C TYR A 5 -11.03 -3.12 -19.79
N LEU A 6 -10.96 -1.84 -20.17
CA LEU A 6 -9.96 -0.92 -19.67
C LEU A 6 -10.09 -0.69 -18.15
N LEU A 7 -11.31 -0.48 -17.67
CA LEU A 7 -11.57 -0.37 -16.24
C LEU A 7 -11.33 -1.66 -15.47
N ALA A 8 -11.73 -2.81 -16.02
CA ALA A 8 -11.46 -4.10 -15.42
C ALA A 8 -9.95 -4.34 -15.31
N ARG A 9 -9.19 -3.98 -16.33
CA ARG A 9 -7.72 -4.01 -16.33
C ARG A 9 -7.14 -3.03 -15.31
N ALA A 10 -7.64 -1.80 -15.20
CA ALA A 10 -7.18 -0.83 -14.20
C ALA A 10 -7.46 -1.31 -12.77
N ARG A 11 -8.61 -1.95 -12.52
CA ARG A 11 -8.94 -2.57 -11.23
C ARG A 11 -8.03 -3.76 -10.93
N ALA A 12 -7.74 -4.60 -11.92
CA ALA A 12 -6.92 -5.79 -11.77
C ALA A 12 -5.43 -5.46 -11.57
N LEU A 13 -4.91 -4.50 -12.33
CA LEU A 13 -3.50 -4.11 -12.32
C LEU A 13 -3.18 -3.01 -11.32
N ARG A 14 -4.21 -2.37 -10.72
CA ARG A 14 -4.15 -1.18 -9.84
C ARG A 14 -3.65 0.09 -10.54
N THR A 15 -2.67 -0.04 -11.40
CA THR A 15 -2.18 1.04 -12.26
C THR A 15 -2.28 0.62 -13.73
N VAL A 16 -2.48 1.58 -14.62
CA VAL A 16 -2.45 1.41 -16.07
C VAL A 16 -1.62 2.51 -16.72
N PRO A 17 -0.91 2.23 -17.82
CA PRO A 17 -0.15 3.26 -18.51
C PRO A 17 -1.08 4.38 -18.99
N VAL A 18 -0.59 5.61 -18.99
CA VAL A 18 -1.30 6.75 -19.58
C VAL A 18 -1.47 6.49 -21.09
N PRO A 19 -2.71 6.51 -21.64
CA PRO A 19 -2.91 6.39 -23.08
C PRO A 19 -2.13 7.46 -23.85
N ALA A 20 -1.43 7.05 -24.91
CA ALA A 20 -0.61 7.97 -25.72
C ALA A 20 -1.45 8.98 -26.52
N ASP A 21 -2.70 8.62 -26.83
CA ASP A 21 -3.64 9.45 -27.56
C ASP A 21 -4.66 10.12 -26.62
N ARG A 22 -5.00 11.37 -26.94
CA ARG A 22 -5.94 12.17 -26.14
C ARG A 22 -7.34 11.55 -26.09
N ALA A 23 -7.76 10.87 -27.15
CA ALA A 23 -9.09 10.23 -27.22
C ALA A 23 -9.18 9.07 -26.23
N GLY A 24 -8.18 8.19 -26.19
CA GLY A 24 -8.07 7.08 -25.24
C GLY A 24 -8.01 7.55 -23.78
N LEU A 25 -7.31 8.65 -23.49
CA LEU A 25 -7.30 9.24 -22.14
C LEU A 25 -8.67 9.79 -21.73
N THR A 26 -9.35 10.52 -22.62
CA THR A 26 -10.71 11.02 -22.36
C THR A 26 -11.70 9.87 -22.15
N GLN A 27 -11.63 8.84 -22.99
CA GLN A 27 -12.48 7.66 -22.89
C GLN A 27 -12.30 6.93 -21.55
N LEU A 28 -11.06 6.75 -21.10
CA LEU A 28 -10.77 6.14 -19.80
C LEU A 28 -11.29 6.99 -18.63
N ARG A 29 -11.20 8.32 -18.73
CA ARG A 29 -11.73 9.25 -17.72
C ARG A 29 -13.27 9.16 -17.63
N CYS A 30 -13.96 9.24 -18.77
CA CYS A 30 -15.42 9.08 -18.81
C CYS A 30 -15.86 7.73 -18.22
N ALA A 31 -15.17 6.65 -18.58
CA ALA A 31 -15.49 5.32 -18.06
C ALA A 31 -15.30 5.25 -16.52
N ALA A 32 -14.28 5.92 -15.97
CA ALA A 32 -14.08 5.99 -14.53
C ALA A 32 -15.20 6.82 -13.86
N ASP A 33 -15.56 7.96 -14.44
CA ASP A 33 -16.61 8.85 -13.94
C ASP A 33 -17.99 8.14 -13.91
N ASP A 34 -18.30 7.32 -14.93
CA ASP A 34 -19.54 6.52 -15.03
C ASP A 34 -19.74 5.53 -13.88
N VAL A 35 -18.66 5.18 -13.16
CA VAL A 35 -18.68 4.30 -11.98
C VAL A 35 -18.30 5.04 -10.70
N GLU A 36 -18.45 6.37 -10.70
CA GLU A 36 -18.15 7.27 -9.59
C GLU A 36 -16.70 7.15 -9.08
N ARG A 37 -15.77 6.86 -9.98
CA ARG A 37 -14.32 6.81 -9.71
C ARG A 37 -13.62 7.91 -10.48
N ARG A 38 -12.46 8.36 -9.98
CA ARG A 38 -11.56 9.23 -10.75
C ARG A 38 -10.26 8.52 -11.07
N LEU A 39 -9.62 8.91 -12.16
CA LEU A 39 -8.25 8.53 -12.45
C LEU A 39 -7.31 9.53 -11.78
N VAL A 40 -6.38 9.00 -10.99
CA VAL A 40 -5.34 9.78 -10.33
C VAL A 40 -4.00 9.40 -10.95
N ASP A 41 -3.17 10.41 -11.22
CA ASP A 41 -1.81 10.19 -11.70
C ASP A 41 -0.92 9.63 -10.57
N VAL A 42 -0.14 8.60 -10.91
CA VAL A 42 0.85 7.99 -10.03
C VAL A 42 2.17 7.90 -10.79
N VAL A 43 3.26 8.38 -10.19
CA VAL A 43 4.60 8.25 -10.77
C VAL A 43 5.26 7.00 -10.20
N THR A 44 5.41 5.96 -11.00
CA THR A 44 6.06 4.70 -10.57
C THR A 44 7.51 4.90 -10.10
N PRO A 45 8.13 3.93 -9.41
CA PRO A 45 9.54 4.02 -9.01
C PRO A 45 10.52 4.24 -10.18
N ASN A 46 10.14 3.84 -11.39
CA ASN A 46 10.94 4.04 -12.60
C ASN A 46 10.73 5.42 -13.24
N GLY A 47 10.03 6.34 -12.57
CA GLY A 47 9.67 7.66 -13.10
C GLY A 47 8.60 7.63 -14.19
N THR A 48 7.99 6.47 -14.46
CA THR A 48 6.92 6.35 -15.47
C THR A 48 5.60 6.80 -14.87
N GLN A 49 4.90 7.70 -15.56
CA GLN A 49 3.56 8.13 -15.18
C GLN A 49 2.53 7.05 -15.55
N GLU A 50 1.74 6.64 -14.57
CA GLU A 50 0.64 5.70 -14.69
C GLU A 50 -0.62 6.29 -14.07
N LEU A 51 -1.78 5.74 -14.42
CA LEU A 51 -3.08 6.11 -13.88
C LEU A 51 -3.59 5.02 -12.94
N MET A 52 -4.11 5.43 -11.80
CA MET A 52 -4.78 4.57 -10.84
C MET A 52 -6.22 5.01 -10.65
N THR A 53 -7.15 4.06 -10.49
CA THR A 53 -8.51 4.39 -10.08
C THR A 53 -8.52 4.75 -8.59
N GLY A 54 -8.80 6.01 -8.28
CA GLY A 54 -8.98 6.53 -6.94
C GLY A 54 -10.41 7.02 -6.71
N TRP A 55 -10.70 7.39 -5.46
CA TRP A 55 -11.80 8.31 -5.19
C TRP A 55 -11.33 9.73 -5.48
N ALA A 56 -12.25 10.61 -5.83
CA ALA A 56 -11.90 12.01 -5.97
C ALA A 56 -11.42 12.57 -4.62
N PRO A 57 -10.46 13.50 -4.58
CA PRO A 57 -9.99 14.08 -3.32
C PRO A 57 -11.09 14.82 -2.55
N ASP A 58 -12.14 15.26 -3.25
CA ASP A 58 -13.36 15.91 -2.76
C ASP A 58 -14.52 14.93 -2.51
N VAL A 59 -14.35 13.64 -2.82
CA VAL A 59 -15.34 12.59 -2.60
C VAL A 59 -14.77 11.60 -1.60
N GLU A 60 -15.13 11.78 -0.34
CA GLU A 60 -15.00 10.70 0.63
C GLU A 60 -15.95 9.57 0.16
N PRO A 61 -15.48 8.32 -0.02
CA PRO A 61 -16.40 7.22 -0.25
C PRO A 61 -17.49 7.29 0.79
N ALA A 62 -18.76 7.22 0.37
CA ALA A 62 -19.86 7.08 1.32
C ALA A 62 -19.62 5.79 2.12
N SER A 63 -19.00 5.91 3.28
CA SER A 63 -18.68 4.79 4.16
C SER A 63 -19.96 4.12 4.71
N GLY A 64 -21.15 4.67 4.43
CA GLY A 64 -22.42 4.24 5.04
C GLY A 64 -23.57 3.94 4.08
N ALA A 65 -23.36 3.79 2.75
CA ALA A 65 -24.48 3.57 1.81
C ALA A 65 -24.87 2.09 1.58
N LEU A 66 -24.44 1.17 2.45
CA LEU A 66 -24.96 -0.20 2.53
C LEU A 66 -25.23 -0.50 4.01
N GLY A 67 -26.50 -0.72 4.34
CA GLY A 67 -27.02 -0.71 5.71
C GLY A 67 -26.31 -1.61 6.72
N ASP A 68 -26.36 -1.18 7.98
CA ASP A 68 -26.20 -1.95 9.21
C ASP A 68 -25.01 -2.92 9.26
N SER A 69 -23.79 -2.38 9.25
CA SER A 69 -22.71 -2.78 10.16
C SER A 69 -21.53 -1.82 9.99
N ASP A 70 -21.64 -0.67 10.64
CA ASP A 70 -20.61 0.38 10.71
C ASP A 70 -19.40 -0.02 11.58
N VAL A 71 -19.02 -1.29 11.55
CA VAL A 71 -17.70 -1.70 12.03
C VAL A 71 -16.77 -1.56 10.85
N HIS A 72 -16.23 -0.35 10.67
CA HIS A 72 -14.99 -0.16 9.93
C HIS A 72 -14.01 -1.20 10.48
N ARG A 73 -13.80 -2.31 9.77
CA ARG A 73 -12.88 -3.35 10.24
C ARG A 73 -11.50 -2.72 10.20
N THR A 74 -11.07 -2.24 11.36
CA THR A 74 -9.72 -1.77 11.58
C THR A 74 -8.78 -2.87 11.14
N ALA A 75 -7.74 -2.51 10.38
CA ALA A 75 -6.73 -3.46 10.01
C ALA A 75 -6.15 -4.06 11.31
N SER A 76 -6.00 -5.39 11.37
CA SER A 76 -5.43 -6.06 12.54
C SER A 76 -4.07 -5.44 12.90
N THR A 77 -3.73 -5.37 14.18
CA THR A 77 -2.46 -4.81 14.68
C THR A 77 -1.23 -5.37 13.95
N VAL A 78 -1.22 -6.68 13.64
CA VAL A 78 -0.14 -7.32 12.86
C VAL A 78 0.05 -6.67 11.48
N ARG A 79 -1.04 -6.34 10.78
CA ARG A 79 -0.98 -5.68 9.45
C ARG A 79 -0.48 -4.25 9.57
N LEU A 80 -0.96 -3.50 10.56
CA LEU A 80 -0.52 -2.13 10.81
C LEU A 80 0.98 -2.09 11.14
N LEU A 81 1.45 -2.97 12.03
CA LEU A 81 2.87 -3.07 12.37
C LEU A 81 3.73 -3.54 11.21
N THR A 82 3.24 -4.50 10.41
CA THR A 82 3.93 -4.94 9.19
C THR A 82 4.11 -3.78 8.23
N LEU A 83 3.05 -3.00 7.97
CA LEU A 83 3.09 -1.84 7.09
C LEU A 83 4.04 -0.76 7.64
N ALA A 84 3.93 -0.43 8.94
CA ALA A 84 4.79 0.54 9.60
C ALA A 84 6.28 0.15 9.50
N CYS A 85 6.61 -1.13 9.71
CA CYS A 85 7.97 -1.63 9.56
C CYS A 85 8.45 -1.58 8.10
N CYS A 86 7.62 -1.98 7.13
CA CYS A 86 7.95 -1.86 5.71
C CYS A 86 8.25 -0.40 5.34
N ILE A 87 7.40 0.54 5.79
CA ILE A 87 7.60 1.98 5.59
C ILE A 87 8.92 2.43 6.19
N ARG A 88 9.20 2.09 7.45
CA ARG A 88 10.44 2.51 8.12
C ARG A 88 11.70 2.01 7.42
N HIS A 89 11.68 0.81 6.85
CA HIS A 89 12.81 0.29 6.09
C HIS A 89 12.91 0.90 4.68
N CYS A 90 11.77 1.18 4.03
CA CYS A 90 11.73 1.79 2.70
C CYS A 90 11.90 3.32 2.72
N TRP A 91 11.81 3.96 3.88
CA TRP A 91 11.88 5.41 4.04
C TRP A 91 12.84 5.75 5.20
N PRO A 92 14.16 5.58 5.03
CA PRO A 92 15.15 5.69 6.11
C PRO A 92 15.35 7.13 6.58
N ASP A 93 15.13 8.10 5.69
CA ASP A 93 15.26 9.53 5.93
C ASP A 93 13.88 10.18 5.76
N PRO A 94 13.25 10.62 6.85
CA PRO A 94 11.91 11.21 6.80
C PRO A 94 11.89 12.58 6.10
N SER A 95 13.05 13.20 5.84
CA SER A 95 13.13 14.43 5.06
C SER A 95 12.94 14.20 3.55
N GLN A 96 13.09 12.96 3.08
CA GLN A 96 12.87 12.58 1.68
C GLN A 96 11.38 12.32 1.39
N PRO A 97 10.96 12.31 0.11
CA PRO A 97 9.65 11.82 -0.28
C PRO A 97 9.43 10.36 0.18
N LEU A 98 8.24 10.07 0.73
CA LEU A 98 7.89 8.72 1.21
C LEU A 98 7.87 7.68 0.07
N TYR A 99 7.33 8.07 -1.08
CA TYR A 99 7.19 7.19 -2.24
C TYR A 99 8.02 7.73 -3.43
N PRO A 100 8.71 6.88 -4.21
CA PRO A 100 8.74 5.41 -4.14
C PRO A 100 9.54 4.85 -2.94
N GLY A 101 10.30 5.70 -2.25
CA GLY A 101 11.24 5.27 -1.22
C GLY A 101 12.38 4.44 -1.80
N GLN A 102 13.12 3.76 -0.93
CA GLN A 102 14.15 2.79 -1.28
C GLN A 102 13.63 1.34 -1.10
N PRO A 103 14.11 0.37 -1.89
CA PRO A 103 13.84 -1.04 -1.64
C PRO A 103 14.47 -1.50 -0.31
N ALA A 104 13.81 -2.40 0.40
CA ALA A 104 14.31 -3.00 1.63
C ALA A 104 14.30 -4.53 1.56
N ALA A 105 15.28 -5.20 2.17
CA ALA A 105 15.27 -6.66 2.20
C ALA A 105 14.11 -7.18 3.06
N GLN A 106 13.35 -8.15 2.53
CA GLN A 106 12.23 -8.76 3.27
C GLN A 106 12.71 -9.40 4.58
N GLN A 107 13.92 -9.98 4.58
CA GLN A 107 14.50 -10.59 5.77
C GLN A 107 14.75 -9.58 6.89
N ASP A 108 15.20 -8.36 6.56
CA ASP A 108 15.45 -7.31 7.55
C ASP A 108 14.14 -6.83 8.19
N VAL A 109 13.09 -6.67 7.38
CA VAL A 109 11.75 -6.31 7.87
C VAL A 109 11.20 -7.39 8.80
N LEU A 110 11.32 -8.68 8.43
CA LEU A 110 10.87 -9.78 9.28
C LEU A 110 11.69 -9.86 10.58
N ALA A 111 12.99 -9.61 10.51
CA ALA A 111 13.86 -9.58 11.69
C ALA A 111 13.53 -8.43 12.64
N ALA A 112 13.12 -7.26 12.12
CA ALA A 112 12.66 -6.12 12.92
C ALA A 112 11.28 -6.36 13.55
N LEU A 113 10.44 -7.19 12.94
CA LEU A 113 9.12 -7.56 13.47
C LEU A 113 9.20 -8.65 14.53
N THR A 114 10.24 -9.49 14.53
CA THR A 114 10.38 -10.64 15.44
C THR A 114 10.29 -10.26 16.94
N PRO A 115 10.95 -9.19 17.43
CA PRO A 115 10.84 -8.78 18.84
C PRO A 115 9.44 -8.32 19.25
N LEU A 116 8.65 -7.83 18.28
CA LEU A 116 7.28 -7.33 18.52
C LEU A 116 6.26 -8.47 18.55
N GLN A 117 6.66 -9.71 18.27
CA GLN A 117 5.75 -10.86 18.26
C GLN A 117 5.33 -11.25 19.68
N ASP A 118 6.29 -11.22 20.61
CA ASP A 118 6.09 -11.58 22.01
C ASP A 118 5.10 -10.65 22.73
N THR A 119 4.89 -9.43 22.22
CA THR A 119 3.92 -8.46 22.75
C THR A 119 2.53 -8.58 22.14
N LEU A 120 2.40 -9.23 20.98
CA LEU A 120 1.13 -9.36 20.25
C LEU A 120 0.38 -10.66 20.53
N ALA A 121 1.09 -11.72 20.94
CA ALA A 121 0.50 -12.98 21.39
C ALA A 121 1.45 -13.65 22.42
N PRO A 122 1.04 -13.85 23.68
CA PRO A 122 1.84 -14.55 24.67
C PRO A 122 2.23 -15.96 24.21
N ARG A 123 3.46 -16.38 24.52
CA ARG A 123 4.02 -17.66 24.08
C ARG A 123 3.34 -18.86 24.76
N ASP A 124 2.53 -19.60 24.00
CA ASP A 124 2.32 -21.03 24.25
C ASP A 124 3.28 -21.82 23.33
N GLY A 125 4.07 -22.70 23.95
CA GLY A 125 5.40 -23.13 23.49
C GLY A 125 5.49 -24.04 22.25
N ALA A 126 4.59 -23.93 21.27
CA ALA A 126 4.52 -24.89 20.15
C ALA A 126 4.58 -24.30 18.72
N ALA A 127 4.69 -22.99 18.51
CA ALA A 127 4.42 -22.42 17.18
C ALA A 127 5.47 -21.46 16.58
N VAL A 128 6.77 -21.69 16.75
CA VAL A 128 7.82 -20.86 16.10
C VAL A 128 7.67 -20.81 14.57
N LEU A 129 7.22 -21.92 13.94
CA LEU A 129 6.96 -21.98 12.49
C LEU A 129 5.63 -21.31 12.06
N GLY A 130 4.63 -21.23 12.93
CA GLY A 130 3.36 -20.55 12.64
C GLY A 130 3.45 -19.02 12.75
N GLN A 131 4.39 -18.53 13.57
CA GLN A 131 4.52 -17.12 13.96
C GLN A 131 5.02 -16.21 12.83
N THR A 132 6.05 -16.61 12.09
CA THR A 132 6.48 -15.90 10.86
C THR A 132 5.38 -15.92 9.79
N GLY A 133 4.53 -16.95 9.80
CA GLY A 133 3.40 -17.10 8.89
C GLY A 133 2.42 -15.92 8.94
N HIS A 134 2.20 -15.31 10.11
CA HIS A 134 1.30 -14.16 10.24
C HIS A 134 1.82 -12.90 9.52
N PHE A 135 3.11 -12.59 9.67
CA PHE A 135 3.73 -11.45 8.97
C PHE A 135 3.85 -11.69 7.47
N LEU A 136 4.17 -12.91 7.06
CA LEU A 136 4.15 -13.29 5.63
C LEU A 136 2.75 -13.16 5.04
N THR A 137 1.72 -13.55 5.79
CA THR A 137 0.32 -13.36 5.39
C THR A 137 -0.05 -11.88 5.31
N ALA A 138 0.41 -11.07 6.26
CA ALA A 138 0.24 -9.62 6.23
C ALA A 138 0.94 -8.98 5.02
N LEU A 139 2.17 -9.36 4.69
CA LEU A 139 2.89 -8.90 3.50
C LEU A 139 2.11 -9.23 2.21
N ARG A 140 1.63 -10.47 2.07
CA ARG A 140 0.79 -10.87 0.92
C ARG A 140 -0.48 -10.03 0.84
N PHE A 141 -1.14 -9.77 1.96
CA PHE A 141 -2.32 -8.92 2.03
C PHE A 141 -2.01 -7.48 1.62
N LEU A 142 -0.94 -6.88 2.14
CA LEU A 142 -0.52 -5.52 1.81
C LEU A 142 -0.16 -5.36 0.32
N ARG A 143 0.42 -6.40 -0.29
CA ARG A 143 0.63 -6.47 -1.75
C ARG A 143 -0.69 -6.52 -2.52
N ALA A 144 -1.63 -7.38 -2.11
CA ALA A 144 -2.95 -7.45 -2.73
C ALA A 144 -3.76 -6.13 -2.64
N CYS A 145 -3.52 -5.39 -1.56
CA CYS A 145 -4.08 -4.05 -1.35
C CYS A 145 -3.25 -2.93 -1.99
N GLY A 146 -2.14 -3.20 -2.68
CA GLY A 146 -1.33 -2.20 -3.37
C GLY A 146 -0.53 -1.26 -2.49
N HIS A 147 -0.43 -1.52 -1.18
CA HIS A 147 0.42 -0.76 -0.25
C HIS A 147 1.89 -1.16 -0.37
N LEU A 148 2.13 -2.40 -0.80
CA LEU A 148 3.43 -2.89 -1.24
C LEU A 148 3.35 -3.24 -2.72
N ALA A 149 4.44 -3.05 -3.46
CA ALA A 149 4.52 -3.49 -4.84
C ALA A 149 4.46 -5.02 -4.96
N ALA A 150 4.09 -5.52 -6.15
CA ALA A 150 4.10 -6.94 -6.43
C ALA A 150 5.50 -7.55 -6.19
N ASP A 151 5.52 -8.80 -5.74
CA ASP A 151 6.75 -9.53 -5.53
C ASP A 151 7.35 -9.93 -6.88
N VAL A 152 8.57 -9.48 -7.17
CA VAL A 152 9.30 -9.82 -8.39
C VAL A 152 10.28 -10.98 -8.19
N GLY A 153 10.28 -11.59 -7.00
CA GLY A 153 11.13 -12.75 -6.68
C GLY A 153 12.57 -12.40 -6.29
N ASP A 154 12.89 -11.12 -6.07
CA ASP A 154 14.23 -10.65 -5.68
C ASP A 154 14.42 -10.55 -4.16
N GLY A 155 13.40 -10.92 -3.38
CA GLY A 155 13.44 -10.84 -1.91
C GLY A 155 13.36 -9.43 -1.35
N MET A 156 13.03 -8.43 -2.18
CA MET A 156 12.93 -7.02 -1.76
C MET A 156 11.47 -6.59 -1.58
N ILE A 157 11.24 -5.77 -0.57
CA ILE A 157 10.01 -5.03 -0.33
C ILE A 157 10.15 -3.65 -0.94
N ARG A 158 9.10 -3.21 -1.63
CA ARG A 158 8.97 -1.87 -2.19
C ARG A 158 7.59 -1.33 -1.84
N LEU A 159 7.50 -0.02 -1.60
CA LEU A 159 6.21 0.62 -1.40
C LEU A 159 5.39 0.55 -2.68
N GLY A 160 4.09 0.33 -2.53
CA GLY A 160 3.15 0.21 -3.63
C GLY A 160 2.44 1.52 -3.95
N PRO A 161 1.74 1.59 -5.09
CA PRO A 161 1.10 2.81 -5.59
C PRO A 161 0.05 3.39 -4.64
N MET A 162 -0.57 2.60 -3.74
CA MET A 162 -1.47 3.15 -2.73
C MET A 162 -0.78 4.13 -1.78
N VAL A 163 0.53 3.95 -1.53
CA VAL A 163 1.30 4.87 -0.66
C VAL A 163 1.54 6.21 -1.38
N ALA A 164 1.64 6.20 -2.71
CA ALA A 164 1.74 7.42 -3.51
C ALA A 164 0.49 8.30 -3.45
N LEU A 165 -0.66 7.69 -3.13
CA LEU A 165 -1.94 8.38 -3.00
C LEU A 165 -2.19 8.98 -1.61
N TRP A 166 -1.27 8.77 -0.65
CA TRP A 166 -1.40 9.37 0.67
C TRP A 166 -1.29 10.89 0.56
N SER A 167 -2.15 11.60 1.29
CA SER A 167 -2.13 13.06 1.26
C SER A 167 -0.85 13.60 1.90
N GLU A 168 -0.47 14.83 1.56
CA GLU A 168 0.67 15.50 2.23
C GLU A 168 0.47 15.56 3.76
N ARG A 169 -0.79 15.67 4.20
CA ARG A 169 -1.16 15.62 5.62
C ARG A 169 -0.85 14.26 6.23
N ASP A 170 -1.27 13.16 5.61
CA ASP A 170 -1.01 11.80 6.12
C ASP A 170 0.50 11.54 6.21
N VAL A 171 1.25 11.99 5.20
CA VAL A 171 2.72 11.86 5.19
C VAL A 171 3.35 12.74 6.27
N ALA A 172 2.83 13.93 6.52
CA ALA A 172 3.29 14.79 7.62
C ALA A 172 3.00 14.20 9.00
N GLU A 173 1.81 13.61 9.19
CA GLU A 173 1.46 12.89 10.43
C GLU A 173 2.39 11.70 10.66
N LEU A 174 2.64 10.90 9.61
CA LEU A 174 3.61 9.80 9.68
C LEU A 174 5.04 10.29 9.98
N ARG A 175 5.45 11.43 9.39
CA ARG A 175 6.75 12.07 9.65
C ARG A 175 6.90 12.46 11.12
N ASN A 176 5.85 13.02 11.72
CA ASN A 176 5.84 13.40 13.13
C ASN A 176 5.96 12.18 14.05
N GLY A 177 5.38 11.05 13.65
CA GLY A 177 5.48 9.75 14.33
C GLY A 177 6.63 8.88 13.84
N TYR A 178 7.63 9.41 13.11
CA TYR A 178 8.60 8.56 12.44
C TYR A 178 9.43 7.71 13.42
N ASP A 179 9.83 8.27 14.56
CA ASP A 179 10.70 7.61 15.55
C ASP A 179 10.03 6.48 16.33
N ILE A 180 8.69 6.38 16.30
CA ILE A 180 7.97 5.27 16.92
C ILE A 180 7.78 4.08 15.96
N LEU A 181 8.13 4.23 14.67
CA LEU A 181 8.01 3.14 13.71
C LEU A 181 9.05 2.04 13.99
N PRO A 182 8.71 0.75 13.78
CA PRO A 182 9.65 -0.36 13.99
C PRO A 182 10.90 -0.20 13.12
N ALA A 183 12.04 0.04 13.75
CA ALA A 183 13.28 0.39 13.08
C ALA A 183 14.13 -0.84 12.69
N PRO A 184 14.94 -0.73 11.61
CA PRO A 184 15.99 -1.70 11.33
C PRO A 184 16.93 -1.79 12.53
N ARG A 185 17.35 -3.02 12.88
CA ARG A 185 18.41 -3.22 13.86
C ARG A 185 19.68 -2.51 13.34
N LYS A 186 20.22 -1.58 14.13
CA LYS A 186 21.57 -1.07 13.90
C LYS A 186 22.53 -2.24 14.15
N GLY A 187 23.25 -2.65 13.10
CA GLY A 187 24.38 -3.58 13.21
C GLY A 187 25.53 -2.99 14.00
#